data_AF-K0IN43-F1
#
_entry.id   AF-K0IN43-F1
#
_cell.length_a   1.000
_cell.length_b   1.000
_cell.length_c   1.000
_cell.angle_alpha   90.00
_cell.angle_beta   90.00
_cell.angle_gamma   90.00
#
_symmetry.space_group_name_H-M   'P 1'
#
loop_
_entity.id
_entity.type
_entity.pdbx_description
1 polymer ?
#
loop_
_entity_poly.entity_id
_entity_poly.type
_entity_poly.pdbx_seq_one_letter_code
_entity_poly.pdbx_strand_id
1 'polypeptide(L)' 'MQGDELDKEGYWSNELDSLGINVKRKNELNDRKEMRDLVENVKQVMLQEYRNAYTG' A
#
# COMPACT_ATOMS: atom_id res chain seq x y z
N MET A 1 -22.21 4.64 14.91
CA MET A 1 -20.89 5.18 14.52
C MET A 1 -20.36 4.26 13.43
N GLN A 2 -20.40 4.70 12.18
CA GLN A 2 -20.04 3.89 11.00
C GLN A 2 -19.27 4.84 10.07
N GLY A 3 -18.13 5.34 10.55
CA GLY A 3 -17.29 6.33 9.85
C GLY A 3 -15.85 5.86 9.64
N ASP A 4 -15.32 5.04 10.56
CA ASP A 4 -13.88 4.74 10.60
C ASP A 4 -13.41 3.65 9.60
N GLU A 5 -14.31 2.85 9.05
CA GLU A 5 -13.94 1.77 8.11
C GLU A 5 -13.72 2.27 6.67
N LEU A 6 -14.44 3.32 6.26
CA LEU A 6 -14.26 3.94 4.94
C LEU A 6 -12.93 4.71 4.86
N ASP A 7 -12.48 5.31 5.97
CA ASP A 7 -11.22 6.06 6.04
C ASP A 7 -9.98 5.18 5.89
N LYS A 8 -10.00 3.94 6.39
CA LYS A 8 -8.85 3.03 6.30
C LYS A 8 -8.63 2.49 4.90
N GLU A 9 -9.69 2.28 4.12
CA GLU A 9 -9.55 1.80 2.75
C GLU A 9 -9.08 2.88 1.80
N GLY A 10 -9.60 4.11 1.95
CA GLY A 10 -9.08 5.27 1.23
C GLY A 10 -7.60 5.50 1.53
N TYR A 11 -7.19 5.31 2.80
CA TYR A 11 -5.80 5.45 3.21
C TYR A 11 -4.84 4.52 2.44
N TRP A 12 -5.13 3.22 2.35
CA TRP A 12 -4.22 2.28 1.67
C TRP A 12 -4.17 2.51 0.16
N SER A 13 -5.29 2.88 -0.46
CA SER A 13 -5.30 3.24 -1.88
C SER A 13 -4.44 4.47 -2.15
N ASN A 14 -4.57 5.50 -1.31
CA ASN A 14 -3.77 6.73 -1.42
C ASN A 14 -2.27 6.45 -1.20
N GLU A 15 -1.93 5.56 -0.27
CA GLU A 15 -0.55 5.13 -0.04
C GLU A 15 0.03 4.43 -1.27
N LEU A 16 -0.69 3.47 -1.86
CA LEU A 16 -0.23 2.80 -3.08
C LEU A 16 -0.05 3.79 -4.23
N ASP A 17 -0.98 4.74 -4.41
CA ASP A 17 -0.85 5.79 -5.41
C ASP A 17 0.39 6.67 -5.16
N SER A 18 0.70 7.01 -3.89
CA SER A 18 1.92 7.77 -3.54
C SER A 18 3.22 7.02 -3.85
N LEU A 19 3.15 5.68 -3.82
CA LEU A 19 4.24 4.77 -4.20
C LEU A 19 4.25 4.50 -5.73
N GLY A 20 3.37 5.13 -6.50
CA GLY A 20 3.28 4.99 -7.96
C GLY A 20 2.51 3.74 -8.43
N ILE A 21 1.76 3.08 -7.54
CA ILE A 21 1.04 1.84 -7.80
C ILE A 21 -0.46 2.11 -7.89
N ASN A 22 -1.02 2.04 -9.10
CA ASN A 22 -2.45 2.22 -9.32
C ASN A 22 -3.19 0.88 -9.24
N VAL A 23 -4.04 0.71 -8.24
CA VAL A 23 -4.85 -0.50 -8.05
C VAL A 23 -6.17 -0.38 -8.83
N LYS A 24 -6.26 -1.02 -10.00
CA LYS A 24 -7.48 -0.98 -10.83
C LYS A 24 -8.60 -1.88 -10.28
N ARG A 25 -9.61 -1.23 -9.69
CA ARG A 25 -10.92 -1.74 -9.23
C ARG A 25 -10.90 -2.77 -8.08
N LYS A 26 -11.78 -2.51 -7.11
CA LYS A 26 -12.19 -3.48 -6.09
C LYS A 26 -12.92 -4.65 -6.74
N ASN A 27 -12.40 -5.84 -6.56
CA ASN A 27 -13.09 -7.12 -6.71
C ASN A 27 -12.91 -7.89 -5.39
N GLU A 28 -13.44 -9.11 -5.30
CA GLU A 28 -13.29 -9.99 -4.11
C GLU A 28 -11.84 -10.44 -3.83
N LEU A 29 -10.87 -9.97 -4.65
CA LEU A 29 -9.42 -10.22 -4.54
C LEU A 29 -8.64 -8.93 -4.22
N ASN A 30 -9.33 -7.93 -3.67
CA ASN A 30 -8.76 -6.64 -3.27
C ASN A 30 -9.24 -6.32 -1.85
N ASP A 31 -9.15 -7.30 -0.97
CA ASP A 31 -9.57 -7.13 0.41
C ASP A 31 -8.59 -6.22 1.15
N ARG A 32 -9.08 -5.53 2.18
CA ARG A 32 -8.31 -4.53 2.96
C ARG A 32 -6.97 -5.08 3.49
N LYS A 33 -6.90 -6.39 3.76
CA LYS A 33 -5.69 -7.09 4.16
C LYS A 33 -4.66 -7.16 3.02
N GLU A 34 -5.10 -7.51 1.81
CA GLU A 34 -4.20 -7.63 0.65
C GLU A 34 -3.63 -6.28 0.25
N MET A 35 -4.44 -5.21 0.29
CA MET A 35 -3.94 -3.85 0.05
C MET A 35 -2.89 -3.43 1.08
N ARG A 36 -3.13 -3.72 2.36
CA ARG A 36 -2.15 -3.44 3.42
C ARG A 36 -0.87 -4.24 3.23
N ASP A 37 -0.99 -5.55 2.99
CA ASP A 37 0.15 -6.44 2.80
C ASP A 37 0.98 -6.01 1.57
N LEU A 38 0.31 -5.54 0.51
CA LEU A 38 0.97 -4.99 -0.68
C LEU A 38 1.75 -3.70 -0.35
N VAL A 39 1.14 -2.74 0.36
CA VAL A 39 1.81 -1.50 0.79
C VAL A 39 3.07 -1.80 1.58
N GLU A 40 2.96 -2.70 2.55
CA GLU A 40 4.08 -3.02 3.45
C GLU A 40 5.24 -3.68 2.69
N ASN A 41 4.93 -4.63 1.81
CA ASN A 41 5.94 -5.29 0.98
C ASN A 41 6.65 -4.30 0.05
N VAL A 42 5.91 -3.40 -0.60
CA VAL A 42 6.49 -2.37 -1.48
C VAL A 42 7.42 -1.45 -0.69
N LYS A 43 6.99 -0.97 0.49
CA LYS A 43 7.83 -0.12 1.35
C LYS A 43 9.12 -0.82 1.77
N GLN A 44 9.05 -2.10 2.11
CA GLN A 44 10.24 -2.88 2.48
C GLN A 44 11.22 -3.01 1.30
N VAL A 45 10.73 -3.30 0.09
CA VAL A 45 11.59 -3.40 -1.10
C VAL A 45 12.25 -2.06 -1.40
N MET A 46 11.47 -0.97 -1.44
CA MET A 46 12.01 0.38 -1.69
C MET A 46 13.05 0.79 -0.65
N LEU A 47 12.82 0.46 0.62
CA LEU A 47 13.79 0.71 1.69
C LEU A 47 15.06 -0.12 1.53
N GLN A 48 14.94 -1.38 1.12
CA GLN A 48 16.10 -2.24 0.87
C GLN A 48 16.93 -1.72 -0.31
N GLU A 49 16.29 -1.31 -1.39
CA GLU A 49 16.97 -0.72 -2.55
C GLU A 49 17.67 0.59 -2.17
N TYR A 50 16.99 1.47 -1.41
CA TYR A 50 17.60 2.68 -0.86
C TYR A 50 18.84 2.36 -0.03
N ARG A 51 18.75 1.42 0.91
CA ARG A 51 19.90 0.99 1.72
C ARG A 51 21.03 0.49 0.84
N ASN A 52 20.75 -0.41 -0.11
CA ASN A 52 21.77 -0.94 -1.00
C ASN A 52 22.48 0.16 -1.81
N ALA A 53 21.76 1.20 -2.24
CA ALA A 53 22.32 2.30 -3.02
C ALA A 53 23.20 3.26 -2.22
N TYR A 54 22.94 3.43 -0.91
CA TYR A 54 23.61 4.44 -0.07
C TYR A 54 24.48 3.87 1.06
N THR A 55 24.41 2.56 1.31
CA THR A 55 25.21 1.86 2.32
C THR A 55 26.13 0.78 1.73
N GLY A 56 26.23 0.73 0.39
CA GLY A 56 27.16 -0.12 -0.37
C GLY A 56 28.45 0.59 -0.76
#